data_AF-A0A3B8TNW0-F1
#
_entry.id   AF-A0A3B8TNW0-F1
#
_cell.length_a   1.000
_cell.length_b   1.000
_cell.length_c   1.000
_cell.angle_alpha   90.00
_cell.angle_beta   90.00
_cell.angle_gamma   90.00
#
_symmetry.space_group_name_H-M   'P 1'
#
loop_
_entity.id
_entity.type
_entity.pdbx_description
1 polymer ?
#
loop_
_entity_poly.entity_id
_entity_poly.type
_entity_poly.pdbx_seq_one_letter_code
_entity_poly.pdbx_strand_id
1 'polypeptide(L)'
;MISIRDVLETYYKHLGDPSSFTIENIDNHFKVEDIMTKDVHSIKVDATREDAASTFKENKFRSLPVTNNEGQLIGIITPLDLI
;
A
#
# COMPACT_ATOMS: atom_id res chain seq x y z
N MET A 1 -0.76 -5.45 2.55
CA MET A 1 0.05 -4.22 2.43
C MET A 1 -0.73 -3.08 3.06
N ILE A 2 -0.08 -2.30 3.92
CA ILE A 2 -0.69 -1.11 4.52
C ILE A 2 -0.19 0.14 3.79
N SER A 3 -1.12 1.02 3.47
CA SER A 3 -0.90 2.29 2.79
C SER A 3 -1.70 3.39 3.49
N ILE A 4 -1.38 4.64 3.17
CA ILE A 4 -2.15 5.78 3.72
C ILE A 4 -3.64 5.72 3.36
N ARG A 5 -3.99 5.09 2.21
CA ARG A 5 -5.38 4.88 1.82
C ARG A 5 -6.09 3.96 2.81
N ASP A 6 -5.46 2.86 3.21
CA ASP A 6 -6.04 1.90 4.16
C ASP A 6 -6.36 2.58 5.51
N VAL A 7 -5.42 3.40 5.99
CA VAL A 7 -5.58 4.18 7.23
C VAL A 7 -6.70 5.21 7.09
N LEU A 8 -6.69 6.01 6.02
CA LEU A 8 -7.70 7.05 5.79
C LEU A 8 -9.10 6.45 5.60
N GLU A 9 -9.23 5.38 4.82
CA GLU A 9 -10.52 4.71 4.64
C GLU A 9 -11.05 4.14 5.96
N THR A 10 -10.20 3.52 6.76
CA THR A 10 -10.59 3.01 8.08
C THR A 10 -11.07 4.15 8.97
N TYR A 11 -10.33 5.26 8.99
CA TYR A 11 -10.67 6.45 9.73
C TYR A 11 -12.04 7.02 9.33
N TYR A 12 -12.26 7.29 8.04
CA TYR A 12 -13.54 7.83 7.57
C TYR A 12 -14.72 6.88 7.84
N LYS A 13 -14.50 5.55 7.77
CA LYS A 13 -15.53 4.55 8.03
C LYS A 13 -15.93 4.46 9.52
N HIS A 14 -14.99 4.65 10.43
CA HIS A 14 -15.22 4.35 11.87
C HIS A 14 -15.32 5.58 12.76
N LEU A 15 -14.69 6.71 12.40
CA LEU A 15 -14.54 7.84 13.31
C LEU A 15 -15.33 9.09 12.87
N GLY A 16 -15.84 9.13 11.63
CA GLY A 16 -16.90 10.05 11.19
C GLY A 16 -16.58 11.57 11.16
N ASP A 17 -15.57 12.06 11.88
CA ASP A 17 -15.23 13.47 11.99
C ASP A 17 -13.69 13.75 11.92
N PRO A 18 -13.21 14.31 10.78
CA PRO A 18 -11.82 14.74 10.54
C PRO A 18 -11.22 15.69 11.57
N SER A 19 -12.05 16.47 12.28
CA SER A 19 -11.59 17.50 13.20
C SER A 19 -11.13 16.95 14.57
N SER A 20 -11.44 15.69 14.86
CA SER A 20 -11.06 14.99 16.09
C SER A 20 -9.79 14.11 15.94
N PHE A 21 -9.00 14.34 14.88
CA PHE A 21 -7.80 13.55 14.59
C PHE A 21 -6.66 13.87 15.57
N THR A 22 -6.50 13.02 16.59
CA THR A 22 -5.23 12.86 17.32
C THR A 22 -4.66 11.49 16.98
N ILE A 23 -3.33 11.39 16.84
CA ILE A 23 -2.64 10.09 16.64
C ILE A 23 -2.96 9.11 17.80
N GLU A 24 -3.31 9.64 18.97
CA GLU A 24 -3.76 8.88 20.14
C GLU A 24 -5.13 8.20 19.95
N ASN A 25 -6.00 8.69 19.05
CA ASN A 25 -7.33 8.13 18.78
C ASN A 25 -7.31 6.98 17.75
N ILE A 26 -6.15 6.70 17.11
CA ILE A 26 -5.92 5.41 16.48
C ILE A 26 -5.59 4.45 17.62
N ASP A 27 -6.64 4.15 18.37
CA ASP A 27 -6.60 3.26 19.51
C ASP A 27 -6.04 1.90 19.09
N ASN A 28 -5.54 1.12 20.06
CA ASN A 28 -5.14 -0.27 19.88
C ASN A 28 -6.30 -1.21 19.45
N HIS A 29 -7.42 -0.65 18.98
CA HIS A 29 -8.62 -1.35 18.55
C HIS A 29 -8.50 -2.03 17.18
N PHE A 30 -7.58 -1.59 16.31
CA PHE A 30 -7.39 -2.20 15.00
C PHE A 30 -5.99 -2.75 14.85
N LYS A 31 -5.88 -4.03 14.51
CA LYS A 31 -4.62 -4.61 14.07
C LYS A 31 -4.37 -4.21 12.61
N VAL A 32 -3.09 -4.21 12.22
CA VAL A 32 -2.70 -3.99 10.82
C VAL A 32 -3.42 -4.96 9.88
N GLU A 33 -3.61 -6.21 10.28
CA GLU A 33 -4.31 -7.23 9.49
C GLU A 33 -5.80 -6.93 9.23
N ASP A 34 -6.42 -6.10 10.07
CA ASP A 34 -7.83 -5.73 9.97
C ASP A 34 -8.06 -4.65 8.92
N ILE A 35 -7.05 -3.79 8.70
CA ILE A 35 -7.16 -2.60 7.84
C ILE A 35 -6.36 -2.71 6.55
N MET A 36 -5.35 -3.58 6.51
CA MET A 36 -4.48 -3.69 5.33
C MET A 36 -5.21 -4.28 4.12
N THR A 37 -4.83 -3.80 2.93
CA THR A 37 -5.19 -4.49 1.68
C THR A 37 -4.53 -5.87 1.64
N LYS A 38 -5.34 -6.94 1.53
CA LYS A 38 -4.87 -8.34 1.55
C LYS A 38 -4.43 -8.83 0.17
N ASP A 39 -5.20 -8.49 -0.85
CA ASP A 39 -4.87 -8.82 -2.24
C ASP A 39 -4.01 -7.71 -2.82
N VAL A 40 -2.69 -7.91 -2.75
CA VAL A 40 -1.70 -6.90 -3.13
C VAL A 40 -1.05 -7.33 -4.43
N HIS A 41 -1.17 -6.50 -5.45
CA HIS A 41 -0.43 -6.70 -6.68
C HIS A 41 1.06 -6.44 -6.42
N SER A 42 1.90 -7.44 -6.67
CA SER A 42 3.36 -7.34 -6.57
C SER A 42 4.01 -7.56 -7.93
N ILE A 43 5.16 -6.93 -8.14
CA ILE A 43 5.99 -7.16 -9.33
C ILE A 43 7.18 -8.07 -8.99
N LYS A 44 7.68 -8.83 -9.98
CA LYS A 44 8.87 -9.66 -9.80
C LYS A 44 10.16 -8.84 -9.89
N VAL A 45 11.20 -9.29 -9.21
CA VAL A 45 12.53 -8.64 -9.18
C VAL A 45 13.21 -8.58 -10.54
N ASP A 46 12.89 -9.50 -11.44
CA ASP A 46 13.42 -9.59 -12.81
C ASP A 46 12.55 -8.85 -13.84
N ALA A 47 11.45 -8.22 -13.41
CA ALA A 47 10.61 -7.42 -14.28
C ALA A 47 11.35 -6.18 -14.78
N THR A 48 11.02 -5.76 -16.01
CA THR A 48 11.66 -4.59 -16.61
C THR A 48 11.11 -3.29 -16.04
N ARG A 49 11.83 -2.19 -16.29
CA ARG A 49 11.37 -0.85 -15.92
C ARG A 49 10.05 -0.51 -16.63
N GLU A 50 9.90 -0.97 -17.86
CA GLU A 50 8.71 -0.81 -18.70
C GLU A 50 7.50 -1.57 -18.15
N ASP A 51 7.72 -2.77 -17.60
CA ASP A 51 6.67 -3.55 -16.91
C ASP A 51 6.19 -2.80 -15.66
N ALA A 52 7.12 -2.28 -14.84
CA ALA A 52 6.80 -1.48 -13.67
C ALA A 52 6.01 -0.21 -14.04
N ALA A 53 6.46 0.51 -15.07
CA ALA A 53 5.77 1.71 -15.56
C ALA A 53 4.34 1.41 -16.06
N SER A 54 4.17 0.32 -16.81
CA SER A 54 2.87 -0.15 -17.29
C SER A 54 1.95 -0.48 -16.11
N THR A 55 2.48 -1.21 -15.13
CA THR A 55 1.73 -1.59 -13.92
C THR A 55 1.25 -0.38 -13.13
N PHE A 56 2.11 0.64 -12.93
CA PHE A 56 1.72 1.89 -12.28
C PHE A 56 0.65 2.66 -13.06
N LYS A 57 0.76 2.70 -14.40
CA LYS A 57 -0.16 3.41 -15.28
C LYS A 57 -1.56 2.79 -15.28
N GLU A 58 -1.64 1.47 -15.35
CA GLU A 58 -2.92 0.75 -15.45
C GLU A 58 -3.70 0.76 -14.13
N ASN A 59 -3.01 0.60 -13.00
CA ASN A 59 -3.65 0.30 -11.73
C ASN A 59 -3.66 1.47 -10.73
N LYS A 60 -3.09 2.63 -11.09
CA LYS A 60 -2.98 3.83 -10.22
C LYS A 60 -2.36 3.52 -8.84
N PHE A 61 -1.47 2.54 -8.78
CA PHE A 61 -0.73 2.22 -7.55
C PHE A 61 0.24 3.36 -7.23
N ARG A 62 0.37 3.70 -5.94
CA ARG A 62 1.38 4.66 -5.46
C ARG A 62 2.71 3.99 -5.13
N SER A 63 2.67 2.69 -4.90
CA SER A 63 3.84 1.85 -4.64
C SER A 63 3.52 0.41 -5.02
N LEU A 64 4.56 -0.34 -5.39
CA LEU A 64 4.50 -1.75 -5.75
C LEU A 64 5.49 -2.53 -4.89
N PRO A 65 5.05 -3.57 -4.17
CA PRO A 65 5.95 -4.54 -3.57
C PRO A 65 6.71 -5.29 -4.65
N VAL A 66 8.01 -5.48 -4.44
CA VAL A 66 8.87 -6.31 -5.29
C VAL A 66 9.08 -7.65 -4.61
N THR A 67 8.79 -8.74 -5.31
CA THR A 67 8.96 -10.11 -4.80
C THR A 67 9.98 -10.89 -5.61
N ASN A 68 10.66 -11.84 -4.96
CA ASN A 68 11.50 -12.82 -5.66
C ASN A 68 10.64 -13.96 -6.26
N ASN A 69 11.30 -14.96 -6.85
CA ASN A 69 10.62 -16.10 -7.48
C ASN A 69 9.89 -17.00 -6.47
N GLU A 70 10.31 -17.00 -5.21
CA GLU A 70 9.64 -17.73 -4.11
C GLU A 70 8.44 -16.95 -3.53
N GLY A 71 8.15 -15.76 -4.05
CA GLY A 71 7.07 -14.91 -3.56
C GLY A 71 7.42 -14.14 -2.28
N GLN A 72 8.69 -14.15 -1.86
CA GLN A 72 9.14 -13.39 -0.72
C GLN A 72 9.27 -11.92 -1.09
N LEU A 73 8.80 -11.05 -0.20
CA LEU A 73 8.98 -9.60 -0.32
C LEU A 73 10.46 -9.26 -0.16
N ILE A 74 11.03 -8.56 -1.14
CA ILE A 74 12.43 -8.13 -1.11
C ILE A 74 12.59 -6.61 -1.19
N GLY A 75 11.52 -5.87 -1.48
CA GLY A 75 11.57 -4.42 -1.58
C GLY A 75 10.25 -3.78 -1.95
N ILE A 76 10.29 -2.47 -2.14
CA ILE A 76 9.17 -1.65 -2.59
C ILE A 76 9.72 -0.62 -3.59
N ILE A 77 8.95 -0.37 -4.65
CA ILE A 77 9.25 0.68 -5.62
C ILE A 77 8.05 1.62 -5.73
N THR A 78 8.33 2.84 -6.15
CA THR A 78 7.37 3.92 -6.39
C THR A 78 7.57 4.47 -7.80
N PRO A 79 6.59 5.21 -8.37
CA PRO A 79 6.78 5.86 -9.66
C PRO A 79 7.99 6.80 -9.72
N LEU A 80 8.41 7.36 -8.57
CA LEU A 80 9.58 8.25 -8.48
C LEU A 80 10.90 7.50 -8.73
N ASP A 81 10.95 6.20 -8.45
CA ASP A 81 12.13 5.38 -8.69
C ASP A 81 12.35 5.07 -10.19
N LEU A 82 11.39 5.41 -11.05
CA LEU A 82 11.45 5.19 -12.50
C LEU A 82 11.89 6.43 -13.31
N ILE A 83 12.04 7.59 -12.64
CA ILE A 83 12.35 8.90 -13.24
C ILE A 83 13.86 9.06 -13.43
#